data_AF-A0A925YSN0-F1
#
_entry.id   AF-A0A925YSN0-F1
#
_cell.length_a   1.000
_cell.length_b   1.000
_cell.length_c   1.000
_cell.angle_alpha   90.00
_cell.angle_beta   90.00
_cell.angle_gamma   90.00
#
_symmetry.space_group_name_H-M   'P 1'
#
loop_
_entity.id
_entity.type
_entity.pdbx_description
1 polymer ?
#
loop_
_entity_poly.entity_id
_entity_poly.type
_entity_poly.pdbx_seq_one_letter_code
_entity_poly.pdbx_strand_id
1 'polypeptide(L)'
;TSCVGIRLGYESRQDFRDIVVTNILIPRCTRVIDLRAVEGATIERVRFTNITGITDGGWPASRAIEIIQLDRPNVFKALLPADHPDFGKDKPLVKPSVIRDVSFTGLDLVTDGRITIIGKPGHPVEGVRFSDLRLNYPVLDDAAPFRNAGGATGFIPGDYADARAANSAFVIQHARDVVIDGLRLRWPSFPVGPWHLFDSDNRDISPFWRGNAEKIRSGEIRVPYHVIWSRDADVAVTGRNLVASEPDHPAINTDTGSRVTCNLD
;
A
#
# COMPACT_ATOMS: atom_id res chain seq x y z
N THR A 1 -13.06 14.43 -3.60
CA THR A 1 -12.02 13.39 -3.74
C THR A 1 -11.97 12.57 -2.46
N SER A 2 -12.29 11.27 -2.52
CA SER A 2 -12.20 10.37 -1.36
C SER A 2 -10.79 9.80 -1.26
N CYS A 3 -9.93 10.47 -0.50
CA CYS A 3 -8.49 10.20 -0.47
C CYS A 3 -8.10 9.04 0.47
N VAL A 4 -8.69 8.96 1.67
CA VAL A 4 -8.38 7.91 2.63
C VAL A 4 -9.59 7.65 3.53
N GLY A 5 -9.87 6.39 3.84
CA GLY A 5 -10.89 6.00 4.80
C GLY A 5 -10.43 6.30 6.23
N ILE A 6 -9.35 5.64 6.66
CA ILE A 6 -8.76 5.81 8.00
C ILE A 6 -7.27 6.10 7.87
N ARG A 7 -6.83 7.19 8.50
CA ARG A 7 -5.41 7.55 8.58
C ARG A 7 -4.95 7.72 10.02
N LEU A 8 -3.80 7.13 10.35
CA LEU A 8 -3.03 7.45 11.55
C LEU A 8 -1.69 8.04 11.14
N GLY A 9 -1.42 9.26 11.60
CA GLY A 9 -0.15 9.94 11.40
C GLY A 9 -0.08 10.85 10.16
N TYR A 10 0.97 10.65 9.37
CA TYR A 10 1.59 11.54 8.38
C TYR A 10 2.45 12.64 9.03
N GLU A 11 1.83 13.73 9.47
CA GLU A 11 2.49 14.89 10.11
C GLU A 11 2.54 14.72 11.62
N SER A 12 3.14 13.64 12.08
CA SER A 12 3.10 13.32 13.49
C SER A 12 4.49 13.15 14.08
N ARG A 13 4.72 13.96 15.10
CA ARG A 13 5.88 13.92 16.01
C ARG A 13 5.52 13.32 17.37
N GLN A 14 4.25 12.94 17.55
CA GLN A 14 3.69 12.36 18.76
C GLN A 14 3.21 10.94 18.48
N ASP A 15 3.16 10.13 19.53
CA ASP A 15 2.93 8.69 19.40
C ASP A 15 1.45 8.33 19.34
N PHE A 16 1.16 7.28 18.59
CA PHE A 16 -0.15 6.64 18.51
C PHE A 16 -0.02 5.24 19.08
N ARG A 17 -0.77 4.98 20.15
CA ARG A 17 -0.66 3.73 20.90
C ARG A 17 -2.04 3.24 21.30
N ASP A 18 -2.21 1.93 21.33
CA ASP A 18 -3.40 1.28 21.91
C ASP A 18 -4.70 1.67 21.17
N ILE A 19 -4.68 1.55 19.85
CA ILE A 19 -5.80 1.94 18.98
C ILE A 19 -6.49 0.69 18.44
N VAL A 20 -7.81 0.63 18.60
CA VAL A 20 -8.66 -0.42 18.03
C VAL A 20 -9.67 0.22 17.08
N VAL A 21 -9.75 -0.31 15.87
CA VAL A 21 -10.70 0.09 14.84
C VAL A 21 -11.46 -1.15 14.40
N THR A 22 -12.79 -1.15 14.50
CA THR A 22 -13.57 -2.34 14.20
C THR A 22 -14.95 -2.08 13.63
N ASN A 23 -15.45 -3.02 12.83
CA ASN A 23 -16.81 -3.05 12.30
C ASN A 23 -17.14 -1.83 11.42
N ILE A 24 -16.27 -1.53 10.46
CA ILE A 24 -16.41 -0.34 9.60
C ILE A 24 -16.55 -0.74 8.13
N LEU A 25 -17.48 -0.09 7.45
CA LEU A 25 -17.61 -0.07 6.00
C LEU A 25 -17.01 1.22 5.43
N ILE A 26 -16.05 1.11 4.52
CA ILE A 26 -15.43 2.23 3.79
C ILE A 26 -15.82 2.10 2.32
N PRO A 27 -16.91 2.77 1.87
CA PRO A 27 -17.59 2.42 0.63
C PRO A 27 -16.85 2.84 -0.64
N ARG A 28 -15.98 3.86 -0.58
CA ARG A 28 -15.19 4.32 -1.73
C ARG A 28 -14.05 5.24 -1.30
N CYS A 29 -12.82 4.91 -1.64
CA CYS A 29 -11.63 5.74 -1.40
C CYS A 29 -10.51 5.37 -2.37
N THR A 30 -9.37 6.06 -2.35
CA THR A 30 -8.13 5.57 -3.00
C THR A 30 -7.25 4.79 -2.02
N ARG A 31 -7.52 4.93 -0.70
CA ARG A 31 -6.89 4.19 0.39
C ARG A 31 -7.85 3.82 1.50
N VAL A 32 -7.97 2.54 1.82
CA VAL A 32 -8.86 2.11 2.90
C VAL A 32 -8.23 2.46 4.25
N ILE A 33 -6.98 2.04 4.45
CA ILE A 33 -6.21 2.29 5.68
C ILE A 33 -4.83 2.86 5.33
N ASP A 34 -4.39 3.87 6.09
CA ASP A 34 -3.10 4.54 5.90
C ASP A 34 -2.42 4.81 7.25
N LEU A 35 -1.29 4.16 7.51
CA LEU A 35 -0.46 4.34 8.69
C LEU A 35 0.85 4.98 8.27
N ARG A 36 1.12 6.20 8.72
CA ARG A 36 2.32 6.93 8.31
C ARG A 36 3.05 7.54 9.49
N ALA A 37 4.24 7.04 9.78
CA ALA A 37 5.17 7.64 10.72
C ALA A 37 6.32 8.25 9.92
N VAL A 38 6.18 9.52 9.50
CA VAL A 38 7.14 10.20 8.62
C VAL A 38 7.98 11.24 9.37
N GLU A 39 7.43 11.85 10.42
CA GLU A 39 8.11 12.89 11.19
C GLU A 39 8.51 12.44 12.60
N GLY A 40 8.86 11.16 12.77
CA GLY A 40 9.42 10.66 14.04
C GLY A 40 8.41 10.18 15.07
N ALA A 41 7.12 10.03 14.73
CA ALA A 41 6.15 9.36 15.60
C ALA A 41 6.43 7.87 15.77
N THR A 42 6.01 7.31 16.91
CA THR A 42 5.81 5.87 17.09
C THR A 42 4.34 5.52 16.90
N ILE A 43 4.03 4.59 15.99
CA ILE A 43 2.70 3.96 15.85
C ILE A 43 2.84 2.52 16.31
N GLU A 44 2.20 2.16 17.43
CA GLU A 44 2.29 0.79 17.95
C GLU A 44 1.01 0.31 18.62
N ARG A 45 0.84 -1.02 18.70
CA ARG A 45 -0.35 -1.66 19.30
C ARG A 45 -1.64 -1.18 18.65
N VAL A 46 -1.68 -1.21 17.31
CA VAL A 46 -2.85 -0.84 16.51
C VAL A 46 -3.52 -2.11 15.98
N ARG A 47 -4.85 -2.18 16.09
CA ARG A 47 -5.66 -3.33 15.68
C ARG A 47 -6.80 -2.88 14.77
N PHE A 48 -6.89 -3.49 13.59
CA PHE A 48 -8.00 -3.34 12.65
C PHE A 48 -8.75 -4.67 12.56
N THR A 49 -10.06 -4.68 12.82
CA THR A 49 -10.83 -5.92 12.85
C THR A 49 -12.19 -5.77 12.18
N ASN A 50 -12.56 -6.70 11.30
CA ASN A 50 -13.84 -6.70 10.60
C ASN A 50 -14.06 -5.39 9.79
N ILE A 51 -13.24 -5.20 8.77
CA ILE A 51 -13.30 -4.02 7.89
C ILE A 51 -13.68 -4.44 6.47
N THR A 52 -14.69 -3.78 5.91
CA THR A 52 -15.04 -3.89 4.49
C THR A 52 -14.66 -2.59 3.79
N GLY A 53 -13.95 -2.67 2.67
CA GLY A 53 -13.42 -1.48 1.99
C GLY A 53 -13.39 -1.61 0.47
N ILE A 54 -13.54 -0.48 -0.22
CA ILE A 54 -13.47 -0.42 -1.70
C ILE A 54 -12.54 0.71 -2.15
N THR A 55 -11.53 0.39 -2.99
CA THR A 55 -10.62 1.39 -3.57
C THR A 55 -11.08 2.00 -4.90
N ASP A 56 -12.39 2.17 -5.10
CA ASP A 56 -13.00 2.68 -6.33
C ASP A 56 -12.93 4.22 -6.45
N GLY A 57 -11.79 4.80 -6.06
CA GLY A 57 -11.60 6.25 -5.93
C GLY A 57 -11.46 6.99 -7.26
N GLY A 58 -11.29 6.27 -8.37
CA GLY A 58 -11.06 6.84 -9.70
C GLY A 58 -9.66 7.40 -9.91
N TRP A 59 -8.67 7.03 -9.07
CA TRP A 59 -7.27 7.43 -9.24
C TRP A 59 -6.41 6.21 -9.51
N PRO A 60 -5.42 6.29 -10.39
CA PRO A 60 -4.43 5.23 -10.51
C PRO A 60 -3.52 5.21 -9.27
N ALA A 61 -2.85 4.08 -9.12
CA ALA A 61 -1.99 3.66 -8.04
C ALA A 61 -2.70 3.69 -6.69
N SER A 62 -3.97 3.27 -6.59
CA SER A 62 -4.64 3.08 -5.29
C SER A 62 -3.81 2.20 -4.34
N ARG A 63 -4.04 2.35 -3.03
CA ARG A 63 -3.46 1.45 -2.01
C ARG A 63 -4.54 1.00 -1.06
N ALA A 64 -4.94 -0.26 -1.09
CA ALA A 64 -5.88 -0.81 -0.12
C ALA A 64 -5.43 -0.51 1.32
N ILE A 65 -4.17 -0.82 1.62
CA ILE A 65 -3.55 -0.53 2.91
C ILE A 65 -2.15 0.04 2.64
N GLU A 66 -1.79 1.11 3.33
CA GLU A 66 -0.47 1.73 3.21
C GLU A 66 0.14 1.89 4.61
N ILE A 67 1.34 1.36 4.82
CA ILE A 67 2.11 1.45 6.06
C ILE A 67 3.50 1.99 5.72
N ILE A 68 3.78 3.23 6.11
CA ILE A 68 4.99 3.96 5.74
C ILE A 68 5.70 4.48 6.98
N GLN A 69 6.90 3.94 7.25
CA GLN A 69 7.81 4.39 8.29
C GLN A 69 9.04 5.01 7.66
N LEU A 70 9.14 6.34 7.74
CA LEU A 70 10.25 7.11 7.19
C LEU A 70 10.67 8.21 8.16
N ASP A 71 11.84 8.76 7.96
CA ASP A 71 12.35 9.90 8.72
C ASP A 71 12.55 11.07 7.78
N ARG A 72 11.60 12.00 7.77
CA ARG A 72 11.69 13.24 6.99
C ARG A 72 11.46 14.45 7.86
N PRO A 73 12.46 15.34 7.99
CA PRO A 73 12.24 16.63 8.62
C PRO A 73 11.33 17.48 7.73
N ASN A 74 10.19 17.90 8.27
CA ASN A 74 9.26 18.86 7.68
C ASN A 74 8.85 18.55 6.22
N VAL A 75 7.96 17.56 6.05
CA VAL A 75 7.47 17.16 4.71
C VAL A 75 6.67 18.24 3.98
N PHE A 76 6.31 19.34 4.65
CA PHE A 76 5.57 20.46 4.09
C PHE A 76 6.38 21.75 3.95
N LYS A 77 7.69 21.75 4.19
CA LYS A 77 8.50 22.99 4.17
C LYS A 77 8.37 23.80 2.88
N ALA A 78 8.19 23.13 1.74
CA ALA A 78 8.03 23.75 0.42
C ALA A 78 6.56 24.06 0.05
N LEU A 79 5.61 23.62 0.87
CA LEU A 79 4.17 23.87 0.70
C LEU A 79 3.66 24.99 1.63
N LEU A 80 4.50 25.47 2.55
CA LEU A 80 4.20 26.65 3.34
C LEU A 80 4.16 27.89 2.44
N PRO A 81 3.35 28.92 2.78
CA PRO A 81 3.45 30.23 2.16
C PRO A 81 4.86 30.80 2.27
N ALA A 82 5.34 31.51 1.25
CA ALA A 82 6.72 32.03 1.20
C ALA A 82 7.04 33.02 2.34
N ASP A 83 6.03 33.68 2.89
CA ASP A 83 6.09 34.62 4.02
C ASP A 83 5.96 33.92 5.38
N HIS A 84 5.68 32.61 5.42
CA HIS A 84 5.63 31.86 6.66
C HIS A 84 7.03 31.79 7.29
N PRO A 85 7.19 32.01 8.61
CA PRO A 85 8.50 32.03 9.27
C PRO A 85 9.27 30.71 9.13
N ASP A 86 8.57 29.59 8.89
CA ASP A 86 9.16 28.26 8.67
C ASP A 86 9.25 27.84 7.19
N PHE A 87 8.95 28.73 6.24
CA PHE A 87 9.08 28.43 4.82
C PHE A 87 10.48 27.92 4.47
N GLY A 88 10.55 26.77 3.81
CA GLY A 88 11.80 26.11 3.43
C GLY A 88 12.66 25.59 4.59
N LYS A 89 12.25 25.80 5.85
CA LYS A 89 13.04 25.40 7.02
C LYS A 89 12.79 23.94 7.38
N ASP A 90 13.87 23.20 7.58
CA ASP A 90 13.77 21.88 8.19
C ASP A 90 13.41 22.02 9.67
N LYS A 91 12.51 21.13 10.11
CA LYS A 91 12.22 20.92 11.53
C LYS A 91 12.85 19.60 11.94
N PRO A 92 14.01 19.62 12.62
CA PRO A 92 14.74 18.41 12.96
C PRO A 92 13.86 17.39 13.66
N LEU A 93 14.09 16.12 13.35
CA LEU A 93 13.46 15.03 14.05
C LEU A 93 14.08 14.91 15.44
N VAL A 94 13.24 14.78 16.46
CA VAL A 94 13.69 14.58 17.85
C VAL A 94 13.93 13.10 18.17
N LYS A 95 13.36 12.21 17.36
CA LYS A 95 13.55 10.76 17.43
C LYS A 95 13.23 10.10 16.08
N PRO A 96 13.76 8.91 15.79
CA PRO A 96 13.37 8.12 14.62
C PRO A 96 11.91 7.67 14.69
N SER A 97 11.24 7.58 13.55
CA SER A 97 9.93 6.95 13.42
C SER A 97 9.98 5.46 13.67
N VAL A 98 8.88 4.92 14.22
CA VAL A 98 8.69 3.50 14.49
C VAL A 98 7.24 3.13 14.21
N ILE A 99 7.02 2.02 13.52
CA ILE A 99 5.74 1.36 13.32
C ILE A 99 5.96 -0.10 13.68
N ARG A 100 5.26 -0.56 14.72
CA ARG A 100 5.38 -1.95 15.15
C ARG A 100 4.12 -2.50 15.81
N ASP A 101 3.98 -3.82 15.82
CA ASP A 101 2.83 -4.50 16.44
C ASP A 101 1.50 -3.94 15.92
N VAL A 102 1.26 -4.15 14.63
CA VAL A 102 0.04 -3.77 13.91
C VAL A 102 -0.64 -5.02 13.40
N SER A 103 -1.94 -5.18 13.63
CA SER A 103 -2.68 -6.33 13.10
C SER A 103 -3.95 -5.95 12.36
N PHE A 104 -4.27 -6.78 11.37
CA PHE A 104 -5.45 -6.72 10.54
C PHE A 104 -6.12 -8.09 10.56
N THR A 105 -7.39 -8.15 10.96
CA THR A 105 -8.12 -9.42 11.10
C THR A 105 -9.51 -9.32 10.51
N GLY A 106 -9.87 -10.26 9.62
CA GLY A 106 -11.18 -10.28 8.97
C GLY A 106 -11.37 -9.05 8.09
N LEU A 107 -10.61 -8.98 7.00
CA LEU A 107 -10.74 -7.89 6.03
C LEU A 107 -11.38 -8.42 4.74
N ASP A 108 -12.33 -7.65 4.19
CA ASP A 108 -12.94 -7.92 2.89
C ASP A 108 -12.83 -6.68 1.99
N LEU A 109 -11.86 -6.71 1.07
CA LEU A 109 -11.49 -5.54 0.27
C LEU A 109 -11.72 -5.82 -1.23
N VAL A 110 -12.44 -4.91 -1.88
CA VAL A 110 -12.55 -4.83 -3.34
C VAL A 110 -11.64 -3.72 -3.83
N THR A 111 -10.57 -4.05 -4.54
CA THR A 111 -9.46 -3.12 -4.74
C THR A 111 -8.84 -3.19 -6.13
N ASP A 112 -8.45 -2.04 -6.67
CA ASP A 112 -7.47 -1.90 -7.77
C ASP A 112 -6.07 -1.54 -7.24
N GLY A 113 -5.97 -1.35 -5.92
CA GLY A 113 -4.77 -0.93 -5.22
C GLY A 113 -4.00 -2.04 -4.52
N ARG A 114 -2.83 -1.64 -4.02
CA ARG A 114 -1.84 -2.51 -3.35
C ARG A 114 -1.92 -2.41 -1.84
N ILE A 115 -1.47 -3.44 -1.13
CA ILE A 115 -1.07 -3.36 0.27
C ILE A 115 0.43 -3.07 0.29
N THR A 116 0.84 -1.94 0.88
CA THR A 116 2.24 -1.50 0.88
C THR A 116 2.77 -1.35 2.29
N ILE A 117 3.92 -1.96 2.58
CA ILE A 117 4.61 -1.90 3.88
C ILE A 117 6.05 -1.47 3.63
N ILE A 118 6.38 -0.23 3.98
CA ILE A 118 7.68 0.38 3.71
C ILE A 118 8.29 0.87 5.01
N GLY A 119 9.38 0.24 5.43
CA GLY A 119 10.26 0.75 6.47
C GLY A 119 11.47 1.49 5.90
N LYS A 120 12.46 1.70 6.76
CA LYS A 120 13.76 2.30 6.39
C LYS A 120 14.90 1.32 6.70
N PRO A 121 16.01 1.35 5.94
CA PRO A 121 17.18 0.55 6.27
C PRO A 121 17.62 0.76 7.73
N GLY A 122 17.97 -0.32 8.43
CA GLY A 122 18.39 -0.28 9.84
C GLY A 122 17.26 -0.12 10.87
N HIS A 123 16.08 0.34 10.46
CA HIS A 123 14.90 0.46 11.31
C HIS A 123 13.66 0.01 10.52
N PRO A 124 13.47 -1.31 10.38
CA PRO A 124 12.34 -1.84 9.62
C PRO A 124 11.00 -1.54 10.29
N VAL A 125 9.91 -1.71 9.54
CA VAL A 125 8.57 -1.91 10.15
C VAL A 125 8.55 -3.32 10.76
N GLU A 126 8.02 -3.48 11.97
CA GLU A 126 8.16 -4.76 12.71
C GLU A 126 6.83 -5.31 13.23
N GLY A 127 6.59 -6.61 13.06
CA GLY A 127 5.43 -7.28 13.68
C GLY A 127 4.11 -6.83 13.07
N VAL A 128 3.96 -6.98 11.75
CA VAL A 128 2.71 -6.71 11.03
C VAL A 128 2.01 -8.00 10.71
N ARG A 129 0.76 -8.16 11.15
CA ARG A 129 0.01 -9.42 10.95
C ARG A 129 -1.28 -9.19 10.18
N PHE A 130 -1.52 -10.03 9.18
CA PHE A 130 -2.78 -10.15 8.46
C PHE A 130 -3.35 -11.54 8.72
N SER A 131 -4.63 -11.62 9.10
CA SER A 131 -5.33 -12.88 9.32
C SER A 131 -6.74 -12.83 8.75
N ASP A 132 -7.13 -13.82 7.95
CA ASP A 132 -8.42 -13.87 7.22
C ASP A 132 -8.64 -12.60 6.37
N LEU A 133 -7.83 -12.48 5.33
CA LEU A 133 -7.86 -11.37 4.37
C LEU A 133 -8.44 -11.84 3.04
N ARG A 134 -9.49 -11.18 2.57
CA ARG A 134 -10.06 -11.37 1.23
C ARG A 134 -9.77 -10.16 0.38
N LEU A 135 -9.09 -10.39 -0.73
CA LEU A 135 -8.81 -9.39 -1.76
C LEU A 135 -9.50 -9.79 -3.05
N ASN A 136 -10.38 -8.94 -3.55
CA ASN A 136 -11.00 -9.09 -4.86
C ASN A 136 -10.56 -7.94 -5.75
N TYR A 137 -9.89 -8.24 -6.86
CA TYR A 137 -9.44 -7.26 -7.85
C TYR A 137 -10.40 -7.23 -9.04
N PRO A 138 -11.20 -6.16 -9.21
CA PRO A 138 -12.03 -6.01 -10.41
C PRO A 138 -11.22 -5.62 -11.63
N VAL A 139 -10.11 -4.91 -11.42
CA VAL A 139 -9.15 -4.49 -12.44
C VAL A 139 -7.75 -4.41 -11.84
N LEU A 140 -6.72 -4.55 -12.66
CA LEU A 140 -5.33 -4.32 -12.28
C LEU A 140 -4.84 -3.02 -12.89
N ASP A 141 -4.17 -2.22 -12.07
CA ASP A 141 -3.48 -1.00 -12.48
C ASP A 141 -1.97 -1.22 -12.57
N ASP A 142 -1.30 -0.46 -13.43
CA ASP A 142 0.16 -0.46 -13.56
C ASP A 142 0.79 0.64 -12.71
N ALA A 143 1.56 0.22 -11.71
CA ALA A 143 2.29 1.08 -10.82
C ALA A 143 3.64 1.55 -11.41
N ALA A 144 4.16 0.89 -12.45
CA ALA A 144 5.47 1.19 -13.02
C ALA A 144 5.67 2.65 -13.45
N PRO A 145 4.66 3.35 -14.03
CA PRO A 145 4.79 4.76 -14.38
C PRO A 145 5.05 5.69 -13.19
N PHE A 146 4.74 5.26 -11.97
CA PHE A 146 4.93 6.04 -10.75
C PHE A 146 6.28 5.81 -10.08
N ARG A 147 7.21 5.06 -10.71
CA ARG A 147 8.58 4.81 -10.23
C ARG A 147 9.27 6.09 -9.73
N ASN A 148 9.15 7.17 -10.50
CA ASN A 148 9.82 8.45 -10.24
C ASN A 148 8.95 9.48 -9.51
N ALA A 149 7.77 9.10 -9.01
CA ALA A 149 6.84 10.00 -8.32
C ALA A 149 7.24 10.31 -6.86
N GLY A 150 8.51 10.10 -6.47
CA GLY A 150 8.98 10.22 -5.08
C GLY A 150 8.98 11.64 -4.50
N GLY A 151 8.74 12.66 -5.33
CA GLY A 151 8.58 14.06 -4.91
C GLY A 151 7.14 14.46 -4.56
N ALA A 152 6.14 13.62 -4.88
CA ALA A 152 4.75 13.91 -4.59
C ALA A 152 4.36 13.43 -3.18
N THR A 153 3.71 14.29 -2.40
CA THR A 153 3.26 14.00 -1.01
C THR A 153 2.30 12.81 -0.92
N GLY A 154 1.57 12.54 -1.99
CA GLY A 154 0.61 11.43 -2.10
C GLY A 154 1.23 10.04 -2.25
N PHE A 155 2.53 9.93 -2.59
CA PHE A 155 3.24 8.69 -2.88
C PHE A 155 4.30 8.39 -1.81
N ILE A 156 4.81 7.15 -1.82
CA ILE A 156 5.96 6.74 -0.99
C ILE A 156 7.12 7.68 -1.32
N PRO A 157 7.60 8.49 -0.38
CA PRO A 157 8.54 9.54 -0.71
C PRO A 157 9.99 9.02 -0.63
N GLY A 158 10.87 9.49 -1.51
CA GLY A 158 12.32 9.18 -1.45
C GLY A 158 12.76 8.02 -2.32
N ASP A 159 13.80 7.30 -1.89
CA ASP A 159 14.49 6.31 -2.71
C ASP A 159 13.86 4.91 -2.62
N TYR A 160 12.57 4.86 -2.93
CA TYR A 160 11.73 3.65 -2.95
C TYR A 160 11.13 3.45 -4.34
N ALA A 161 11.93 3.70 -5.38
CA ALA A 161 11.49 3.66 -6.76
C ALA A 161 10.93 2.29 -7.16
N ASP A 162 11.61 1.22 -6.72
CA ASP A 162 11.19 -0.15 -7.01
C ASP A 162 9.87 -0.51 -6.31
N ALA A 163 9.75 -0.23 -5.00
CA ALA A 163 8.47 -0.43 -4.30
C ALA A 163 7.33 0.40 -4.91
N ARG A 164 7.59 1.65 -5.31
CA ARG A 164 6.58 2.46 -6.01
C ARG A 164 6.11 1.81 -7.30
N ALA A 165 7.01 1.19 -8.06
CA ALA A 165 6.77 0.59 -9.36
C ALA A 165 6.28 -0.88 -9.31
N ALA A 166 6.40 -1.54 -8.16
CA ALA A 166 6.07 -2.97 -8.04
C ALA A 166 4.57 -3.24 -8.21
N ASN A 167 4.24 -4.08 -9.19
CA ASN A 167 2.90 -4.56 -9.47
C ASN A 167 2.64 -5.83 -8.68
N SER A 168 2.14 -5.69 -7.45
CA SER A 168 1.89 -6.81 -6.56
C SER A 168 0.82 -6.49 -5.52
N ALA A 169 0.04 -7.49 -5.10
CA ALA A 169 -0.98 -7.30 -4.06
C ALA A 169 -0.34 -6.85 -2.74
N PHE A 170 0.81 -7.43 -2.39
CA PHE A 170 1.69 -6.97 -1.31
C PHE A 170 3.00 -6.43 -1.87
N VAL A 171 3.38 -5.24 -1.43
CA VAL A 171 4.67 -4.61 -1.71
C VAL A 171 5.35 -4.33 -0.37
N ILE A 172 6.41 -5.08 -0.06
CA ILE A 172 7.03 -5.08 1.28
C ILE A 172 8.51 -4.72 1.15
N GLN A 173 8.94 -3.61 1.74
CA GLN A 173 10.35 -3.22 1.75
C GLN A 173 10.80 -2.80 3.15
N HIS A 174 11.95 -3.33 3.60
CA HIS A 174 12.50 -3.07 4.93
C HIS A 174 11.49 -3.36 6.06
N ALA A 175 11.02 -4.59 6.14
CA ALA A 175 10.05 -5.04 7.15
C ALA A 175 10.48 -6.38 7.78
N ARG A 176 10.15 -6.62 9.04
CA ARG A 176 10.44 -7.88 9.74
C ARG A 176 9.23 -8.39 10.50
N ASP A 177 9.15 -9.70 10.69
CA ASP A 177 8.00 -10.36 11.33
C ASP A 177 6.68 -9.95 10.65
N VAL A 178 6.64 -10.02 9.31
CA VAL A 178 5.39 -9.86 8.55
C VAL A 178 4.74 -11.22 8.38
N VAL A 179 3.53 -11.38 8.91
CA VAL A 179 2.76 -12.63 8.81
C VAL A 179 1.50 -12.39 7.99
N ILE A 180 1.29 -13.20 6.97
CA ILE A 180 0.09 -13.21 6.12
C ILE A 180 -0.54 -14.58 6.25
N ASP A 181 -1.64 -14.68 7.00
CA ASP A 181 -2.34 -15.93 7.27
C ASP A 181 -3.75 -15.91 6.68
N GLY A 182 -4.10 -16.96 5.93
CA GLY A 182 -5.45 -17.11 5.37
C GLY A 182 -5.82 -16.05 4.32
N LEU A 183 -4.86 -15.66 3.47
CA LEU A 183 -5.12 -14.79 2.31
C LEU A 183 -5.96 -15.53 1.26
N ARG A 184 -7.06 -14.92 0.82
CA ARG A 184 -7.85 -15.32 -0.34
C ARG A 184 -7.82 -14.21 -1.35
N LEU A 185 -7.23 -14.47 -2.50
CA LEU A 185 -7.08 -13.47 -3.55
C LEU A 185 -7.85 -13.90 -4.80
N ARG A 186 -8.57 -12.96 -5.42
CA ARG A 186 -9.21 -13.13 -6.71
C ARG A 186 -8.72 -12.06 -7.68
N TRP A 187 -8.10 -12.49 -8.78
CA TRP A 187 -7.74 -11.62 -9.90
C TRP A 187 -8.96 -11.28 -10.77
N PRO A 188 -8.87 -10.23 -11.62
CA PRO A 188 -9.94 -9.91 -12.55
C PRO A 188 -10.25 -11.07 -13.50
N SER A 189 -11.52 -11.26 -13.79
CA SER A 189 -11.97 -12.02 -14.96
C SER A 189 -12.22 -11.03 -16.10
N PHE A 190 -11.68 -11.33 -17.29
CA PHE A 190 -11.89 -10.51 -18.47
C PHE A 190 -13.10 -10.98 -19.30
N PRO A 191 -13.83 -10.06 -19.95
CA PRO A 191 -13.71 -8.61 -19.83
C PRO A 191 -14.10 -8.13 -18.43
N VAL A 192 -13.41 -7.11 -17.92
CA VAL A 192 -13.68 -6.60 -16.57
C VAL A 192 -14.96 -5.76 -16.54
N GLY A 193 -15.64 -5.78 -15.40
CA GLY A 193 -16.88 -5.03 -15.19
C GLY A 193 -16.66 -3.52 -15.02
N PRO A 194 -17.72 -2.79 -14.63
CA PRO A 194 -17.63 -1.37 -14.29
C PRO A 194 -16.65 -1.12 -13.13
N TRP A 195 -15.85 -0.07 -13.26
CA TRP A 195 -14.94 0.42 -12.22
C TRP A 195 -14.67 1.91 -12.49
N HIS A 196 -14.72 2.76 -11.47
CA HIS A 196 -14.71 4.22 -11.63
C HIS A 196 -13.41 4.74 -12.26
N LEU A 197 -12.31 4.00 -12.17
CA LEU A 197 -11.06 4.36 -12.84
C LEU A 197 -11.23 4.44 -14.37
N PHE A 198 -12.12 3.64 -14.97
CA PHE A 198 -12.41 3.71 -16.41
C PHE A 198 -13.10 5.01 -16.82
N ASP A 199 -13.88 5.60 -15.91
CA ASP A 199 -14.71 6.78 -16.19
C ASP A 199 -14.05 8.09 -15.70
N SER A 200 -13.00 8.00 -14.88
CA SER A 200 -12.31 9.14 -14.28
C SER A 200 -11.19 9.68 -15.16
N ASP A 201 -11.17 11.00 -15.40
CA ASP A 201 -10.08 11.68 -16.12
C ASP A 201 -8.72 11.57 -15.40
N ASN A 202 -8.71 11.31 -14.09
CA ASN A 202 -7.46 11.15 -13.34
C ASN A 202 -6.66 9.93 -13.79
N ARG A 203 -7.26 8.97 -14.51
CA ARG A 203 -6.54 7.84 -15.09
C ARG A 203 -5.41 8.28 -16.03
N ASP A 204 -5.60 9.40 -16.74
CA ASP A 204 -4.70 9.86 -17.80
C ASP A 204 -3.37 10.45 -17.29
N ILE A 205 -3.23 10.60 -15.96
CA ILE A 205 -1.92 10.86 -15.33
C ILE A 205 -0.96 9.67 -15.52
N SER A 206 -1.50 8.47 -15.72
CA SER A 206 -0.73 7.27 -16.03
C SER A 206 -0.70 7.01 -17.54
N PRO A 207 0.48 6.85 -18.16
CA PRO A 207 0.59 6.45 -19.56
C PRO A 207 0.03 5.04 -19.83
N PHE A 208 -0.11 4.19 -18.80
CA PHE A 208 -0.77 2.88 -18.95
C PHE A 208 -2.24 3.03 -19.36
N TRP A 209 -2.95 4.00 -18.78
CA TRP A 209 -4.37 4.22 -19.05
C TRP A 209 -4.66 5.06 -20.28
N ARG A 210 -3.75 5.98 -20.63
CA ARG A 210 -3.97 6.98 -21.68
C ARG A 210 -4.25 6.33 -23.03
N GLY A 211 -5.51 6.38 -23.47
CA GLY A 211 -5.97 5.77 -24.72
C GLY A 211 -6.14 4.25 -24.70
N ASN A 212 -5.98 3.59 -23.55
CA ASN A 212 -5.96 2.14 -23.42
C ASN A 212 -7.15 1.55 -22.66
N ALA A 213 -8.09 2.37 -22.18
CA ALA A 213 -9.20 1.93 -21.32
C ALA A 213 -9.95 0.70 -21.84
N GLU A 214 -10.37 0.69 -23.11
CA GLU A 214 -11.09 -0.45 -23.70
C GLU A 214 -10.22 -1.70 -23.88
N LYS A 215 -8.92 -1.52 -24.17
CA LYS A 215 -7.96 -2.63 -24.28
C LYS A 215 -7.65 -3.27 -22.92
N ILE A 216 -7.59 -2.45 -21.87
CA ILE A 216 -7.47 -2.93 -20.49
C ILE A 216 -8.77 -3.64 -20.11
N ARG A 217 -9.93 -3.07 -20.48
CA ARG A 217 -11.23 -3.66 -20.16
C ARG A 217 -11.41 -5.05 -20.78
N SER A 218 -11.02 -5.21 -22.05
CA SER A 218 -11.09 -6.49 -22.77
C SER A 218 -10.02 -7.49 -22.32
N GLY A 219 -8.94 -7.01 -21.68
CA GLY A 219 -7.78 -7.82 -21.34
C GLY A 219 -6.81 -8.02 -22.52
N GLU A 220 -6.88 -7.20 -23.57
CA GLU A 220 -5.83 -7.11 -24.60
C GLU A 220 -4.54 -6.55 -23.99
N ILE A 221 -4.66 -5.56 -23.10
CA ILE A 221 -3.56 -5.02 -22.31
C ILE A 221 -3.74 -5.47 -20.87
N ARG A 222 -2.71 -6.13 -20.34
CA ARG A 222 -2.64 -6.58 -18.95
C ARG A 222 -1.29 -6.22 -18.37
N VAL A 223 -1.28 -6.02 -17.06
CA VAL A 223 -0.06 -5.83 -16.31
C VAL A 223 0.26 -7.11 -15.54
N PRO A 224 1.50 -7.63 -15.61
CA PRO A 224 1.95 -8.69 -14.73
C PRO A 224 1.76 -8.28 -13.27
N TYR A 225 1.11 -9.12 -12.48
CA TYR A 225 0.87 -8.87 -11.07
C TYR A 225 1.25 -10.07 -10.23
N HIS A 226 2.04 -9.83 -9.18
CA HIS A 226 2.41 -10.87 -8.22
C HIS A 226 1.51 -10.80 -6.98
N VAL A 227 1.48 -11.87 -6.18
CA VAL A 227 0.88 -11.81 -4.84
C VAL A 227 1.78 -11.00 -3.93
N ILE A 228 3.08 -11.27 -3.94
CA ILE A 228 4.06 -10.59 -3.08
C ILE A 228 5.24 -10.14 -3.92
N TRP A 229 5.58 -8.86 -3.78
CA TRP A 229 6.91 -8.35 -4.05
C TRP A 229 7.58 -7.97 -2.74
N SER A 230 8.85 -8.35 -2.56
CA SER A 230 9.59 -7.94 -1.36
C SER A 230 11.07 -7.65 -1.57
N ARG A 231 11.60 -6.75 -0.75
CA ARG A 231 13.03 -6.42 -0.63
C ARG A 231 13.43 -6.18 0.83
N ASP A 232 14.55 -6.78 1.26
CA ASP A 232 15.03 -6.66 2.65
C ASP A 232 13.92 -6.91 3.68
N ALA A 233 13.12 -7.96 3.45
CA ALA A 233 11.95 -8.26 4.24
C ALA A 233 11.90 -9.71 4.72
N ASP A 234 11.37 -9.93 5.92
CA ASP A 234 11.05 -11.25 6.46
C ASP A 234 9.53 -11.44 6.48
N VAL A 235 9.04 -12.34 5.62
CA VAL A 235 7.61 -12.56 5.37
C VAL A 235 7.27 -14.05 5.51
N ALA A 236 6.35 -14.37 6.42
CA ALA A 236 5.76 -15.68 6.55
C ALA A 236 4.35 -15.69 5.95
N VAL A 237 4.08 -16.64 5.07
CA VAL A 237 2.77 -16.83 4.45
C VAL A 237 2.26 -18.22 4.80
N THR A 238 1.08 -18.27 5.41
CA THR A 238 0.48 -19.51 5.92
C THR A 238 -0.98 -19.63 5.52
N GLY A 239 -1.48 -20.86 5.56
CA GLY A 239 -2.88 -21.18 5.31
C GLY A 239 -3.16 -21.62 3.88
N ARG A 240 -4.33 -22.26 3.71
CA ARG A 240 -4.80 -22.78 2.42
C ARG A 240 -5.23 -21.64 1.49
N ASN A 241 -5.01 -21.82 0.19
CA ASN A 241 -5.54 -21.03 -0.92
C ASN A 241 -4.75 -19.78 -1.35
N LEU A 242 -3.42 -19.85 -1.40
CA LEU A 242 -2.64 -18.94 -2.23
C LEU A 242 -2.80 -19.33 -3.71
N VAL A 243 -3.96 -19.03 -4.29
CA VAL A 243 -4.33 -19.37 -5.67
C VAL A 243 -4.41 -18.08 -6.46
N ALA A 244 -3.27 -17.56 -6.90
CA ALA A 244 -3.28 -16.31 -7.64
C ALA A 244 -1.91 -15.93 -8.19
N SER A 245 -1.40 -16.66 -9.17
CA SER A 245 -0.59 -16.00 -10.20
C SER A 245 -1.31 -16.14 -11.53
N GLU A 246 -1.12 -15.18 -12.43
CA GLU A 246 -1.36 -15.51 -13.84
C GLU A 246 -0.47 -16.73 -14.18
N PRO A 247 -0.94 -17.69 -15.00
CA PRO A 247 -0.21 -18.94 -15.26
C PRO A 247 1.26 -18.74 -15.65
N ASP A 248 1.57 -17.60 -16.26
CA ASP A 248 2.88 -17.27 -16.81
C ASP A 248 3.78 -16.43 -15.88
N HIS A 249 3.33 -16.12 -14.65
CA HIS A 249 4.10 -15.33 -13.69
C HIS A 249 4.28 -16.06 -12.34
N PRO A 250 5.44 -15.92 -11.68
CA PRO A 250 5.61 -16.45 -10.34
C PRO A 250 4.73 -15.68 -9.36
N ALA A 251 4.10 -16.36 -8.40
CA ALA A 251 3.28 -15.73 -7.36
C ALA A 251 4.08 -14.78 -6.44
N ILE A 252 5.38 -15.04 -6.29
CA ILE A 252 6.30 -14.32 -5.41
C ILE A 252 7.48 -13.79 -6.23
N ASN A 253 7.79 -12.52 -6.05
CA ASN A 253 8.95 -11.84 -6.64
C ASN A 253 9.80 -11.24 -5.51
N THR A 254 11.01 -11.77 -5.31
CA THR A 254 11.88 -11.39 -4.18
C THR A 254 13.24 -10.95 -4.68
N ASP A 255 13.68 -9.78 -4.22
CA ASP A 255 15.07 -9.34 -4.38
C ASP A 255 15.98 -9.93 -3.29
N THR A 256 17.29 -9.77 -3.50
CA THR A 256 18.36 -10.12 -2.56
C THR A 256 18.06 -9.59 -1.16
N GLY A 257 18.26 -10.42 -0.13
CA GLY A 257 18.04 -10.04 1.28
C GLY A 257 16.63 -10.29 1.81
N SER A 258 15.67 -10.65 0.96
CA SER A 258 14.35 -11.11 1.43
C SER A 258 14.35 -12.58 1.84
N ARG A 259 13.54 -12.91 2.84
CA ARG A 259 13.17 -14.27 3.20
C ARG A 259 11.64 -14.38 3.15
N VAL A 260 11.14 -15.19 2.23
CA VAL A 260 9.72 -15.52 2.15
C VAL A 260 9.55 -17.00 2.38
N THR A 261 8.83 -17.38 3.43
CA THR A 261 8.50 -18.78 3.73
C THR A 261 7.03 -19.02 3.48
N CYS A 262 6.70 -20.01 2.66
CA CYS A 262 5.33 -20.41 2.36
C CYS A 262 5.08 -21.81 2.91
N ASN A 263 4.16 -21.93 3.87
CA ASN A 263 3.67 -23.21 4.36
C ASN A 263 2.22 -23.37 3.90
N LEU A 264 2.05 -24.03 2.75
CA LEU A 264 0.76 -24.27 2.11
C LEU A 264 0.38 -25.75 2.34
N ASP A 265 -0.23 -26.05 3.48
CA ASP A 265 -0.75 -27.39 3.85
C ASP A 265 -2.17 -27.67 3.32
#